data_AF-A0A5J5AJM8-F1
#
_entry.id   AF-A0A5J5AJM8-F1
#
_cell.length_a   1.000
_cell.length_b   1.000
_cell.length_c   1.000
_cell.angle_alpha   90.00
_cell.angle_beta   90.00
_cell.angle_gamma   90.00
#
_symmetry.space_group_name_H-M   'P 1'
#
loop_
_entity.id
_entity.type
_entity.pdbx_description
1 polymer ?
#
loop_
_entity_poly.entity_id
_entity_poly.type
_entity_poly.pdbx_seq_one_letter_code
_entity_poly.pdbx_strand_id
1 'polypeptide(L)'
;MISVNDDEDLHFRKAEFDPDDCPLDCSRPCEIVCPANAISLEGTPGVLKGGVITERCYGCGRCFPVCPYDKIRAITYVRDATATAELLKRDDVDAVEIHTNGRQTALFEKLWSALGDSIGYLRLVAVSLPDVGDSTISSMNTIYSIMEPNLQCFNLWQLDGRPMSGDIGRGATREAIAFAVHLAAAKDKPQGFLQLAGGTNAHTINGLKKEGLFQTASMTSIYITYSLPCFLSFQIEHPLLCVFLSFELSFLFPFSFLENSENEILPCNSPNSQEALIGGVAYGGYARKIVGRVLSGMQSQYGVACIEDYPEHLLMALKEALALVGTVKYYNNM
;
A
#
# COMPACT_ATOMS: atom_id res chain seq x y z
N MET A 1 3.65 -4.99 -7.08
CA MET A 1 4.37 -3.83 -6.50
C MET A 1 5.11 -4.29 -5.26
N ILE A 2 6.35 -3.86 -5.06
CA ILE A 2 7.11 -4.08 -3.82
C ILE A 2 7.41 -2.74 -3.14
N SER A 3 7.39 -2.70 -1.82
CA SER A 3 7.74 -1.49 -1.05
C SER A 3 9.12 -1.62 -0.42
N VAL A 4 9.91 -0.54 -0.50
CA VAL A 4 11.24 -0.36 0.11
C VAL A 4 11.37 1.00 0.77
N ASN A 5 12.42 1.18 1.57
CA ASN A 5 12.72 2.40 2.31
C ASN A 5 14.20 2.76 2.14
N ASP A 6 14.49 4.07 2.06
CA ASP A 6 15.85 4.59 1.96
C ASP A 6 16.55 4.74 3.33
N ASP A 7 15.78 4.82 4.41
CA ASP A 7 16.22 4.97 5.80
C ASP A 7 15.25 4.27 6.78
N GLU A 8 15.48 4.37 8.08
CA GLU A 8 14.52 3.93 9.09
C GLU A 8 13.13 4.54 8.88
N ASP A 9 12.13 3.68 8.79
CA ASP A 9 10.75 4.08 8.48
C ASP A 9 9.75 3.23 9.29
N LEU A 10 8.68 3.87 9.79
CA LEU A 10 7.68 3.23 10.65
C LEU A 10 6.76 2.25 9.89
N HIS A 11 6.68 2.34 8.57
CA HIS A 11 6.03 1.35 7.70
C HIS A 11 6.85 0.07 7.62
N PHE A 12 8.16 0.14 7.84
CA PHE A 12 9.11 -0.96 7.77
C PHE A 12 9.52 -1.43 9.16
N ARG A 13 8.53 -1.95 9.90
CA ARG A 13 8.74 -2.47 11.25
C ARG A 13 8.12 -3.84 11.45
N LYS A 14 8.64 -4.59 12.42
CA LYS A 14 8.08 -5.87 12.87
C LYS A 14 7.94 -5.87 14.37
N ALA A 15 7.06 -6.74 14.86
CA ALA A 15 7.02 -7.06 16.28
C ALA A 15 8.22 -7.94 16.63
N GLU A 16 8.77 -7.76 17.81
CA GLU A 16 9.83 -8.60 18.36
C GLU A 16 9.66 -8.70 19.88
N PHE A 17 9.95 -9.88 20.43
CA PHE A 17 10.08 -10.12 21.86
C PHE A 17 10.90 -11.40 22.08
N ASP A 18 11.50 -11.53 23.26
CA ASP A 18 12.15 -12.77 23.69
C ASP A 18 11.07 -13.74 24.23
N PRO A 19 10.89 -14.95 23.65
CA PRO A 19 9.94 -15.92 24.17
C PRO A 19 10.23 -16.35 25.62
N ASP A 20 11.49 -16.29 26.07
CA ASP A 20 11.88 -16.63 27.44
C ASP A 20 11.44 -15.55 28.46
N ASP A 21 11.22 -14.31 28.01
CA ASP A 21 10.69 -13.21 28.82
C ASP A 21 9.14 -13.23 28.95
N CYS A 22 8.46 -14.13 28.23
CA CYS A 22 7.01 -14.25 28.27
C CYS A 22 6.56 -15.08 29.48
N PRO A 23 5.75 -14.55 30.41
CA PRO A 23 5.30 -15.31 31.58
C PRO A 23 4.50 -16.56 31.18
N LEU A 24 4.74 -17.68 31.88
CA LEU A 24 4.06 -18.96 31.62
C LEU A 24 2.53 -18.89 31.84
N ASP A 25 2.08 -17.98 32.70
CA ASP A 25 0.68 -17.70 33.03
C ASP A 25 0.05 -16.63 32.12
N CYS A 26 0.79 -16.10 31.14
CA CYS A 26 0.26 -15.15 30.17
C CYS A 26 -0.85 -15.80 29.33
N SER A 27 -2.00 -15.14 29.22
CA SER A 27 -3.13 -15.58 28.38
C SER A 27 -2.89 -15.39 26.87
N ARG A 28 -1.73 -14.82 26.50
CA ARG A 28 -1.27 -14.60 25.11
C ARG A 28 -2.28 -13.88 24.20
N PRO A 29 -2.82 -12.72 24.63
CA PRO A 29 -3.74 -11.94 23.79
C PRO A 29 -3.08 -11.46 22.47
N CYS A 30 -1.75 -11.39 22.43
CA CYS A 30 -0.98 -11.04 21.24
C CYS A 30 -1.10 -12.08 20.09
N GLU A 31 -1.24 -13.37 20.40
CA GLU A 31 -1.49 -14.42 19.39
C GLU A 31 -2.88 -14.25 18.78
N ILE A 32 -3.89 -14.02 19.63
CA ILE A 32 -5.30 -13.87 19.24
C ILE A 32 -5.52 -12.63 18.37
N VAL A 33 -4.89 -11.50 18.72
CA VAL A 33 -5.09 -10.24 18.00
C VAL A 33 -4.29 -10.16 16.69
N CYS A 34 -3.34 -11.08 16.46
CA CYS A 34 -2.46 -11.05 15.29
C CYS A 34 -3.19 -11.56 14.05
N PRO A 35 -3.55 -10.70 13.09
CA PRO A 35 -4.38 -11.11 11.95
C PRO A 35 -3.63 -12.01 10.95
N ALA A 36 -2.30 -12.04 11.01
CA ALA A 36 -1.46 -12.87 10.15
C ALA A 36 -0.99 -14.16 10.82
N ASN A 37 -1.44 -14.47 12.05
CA ASN A 37 -0.95 -15.58 12.85
C ASN A 37 0.60 -15.63 12.88
N ALA A 38 1.19 -14.44 13.06
CA ALA A 38 2.63 -14.24 13.02
C ALA A 38 3.29 -14.34 14.40
N ILE A 39 2.52 -14.68 15.44
CA ILE A 39 3.03 -14.94 16.78
C ILE A 39 2.61 -16.36 17.13
N SER A 40 3.58 -17.20 17.49
CA SER A 40 3.34 -18.58 17.90
C SER A 40 4.29 -18.92 19.03
N LEU A 41 3.75 -19.10 20.24
CA LEU A 41 4.50 -19.63 21.37
C LEU A 41 4.03 -21.05 21.66
N GLU A 42 4.92 -22.02 21.52
CA GLU A 42 4.69 -23.41 21.90
C GLU A 42 5.42 -23.69 23.21
N GLY A 43 4.81 -24.42 24.15
CA GLY A 43 5.54 -24.78 25.36
C GLY A 43 4.81 -25.70 26.33
N THR A 44 5.60 -26.55 26.99
CA THR A 44 5.26 -27.30 28.20
C THR A 44 5.64 -26.47 29.45
N PRO A 45 5.21 -26.83 30.66
CA PRO A 45 5.62 -26.11 31.86
C PRO A 45 7.16 -26.08 31.99
N GLY A 46 7.77 -24.89 31.84
CA GLY A 46 9.19 -24.65 32.06
C GLY A 46 10.03 -24.20 30.85
N VAL A 47 9.54 -24.34 29.61
CA VAL A 47 10.23 -23.82 28.40
C VAL A 47 9.20 -23.33 27.38
N LEU A 48 9.24 -22.05 27.04
CA LEU A 48 8.52 -21.49 25.88
C LEU A 48 9.47 -21.47 24.68
N LYS A 49 8.99 -21.94 23.53
CA LYS A 49 9.67 -21.85 22.25
C LYS A 49 8.80 -21.10 21.26
N GLY A 50 9.42 -20.46 20.27
CA GLY A 50 8.73 -19.74 19.21
C GLY A 50 8.98 -18.25 19.31
N GLY A 51 7.95 -17.44 19.05
CA GLY A 51 8.07 -15.99 18.98
C GLY A 51 7.35 -15.42 17.76
N VAL A 52 7.93 -14.37 17.17
CA VAL A 52 7.39 -13.76 15.96
C VAL A 52 7.92 -14.47 14.72
N ILE A 53 7.01 -14.96 13.87
CA ILE A 53 7.32 -15.46 12.54
C ILE A 53 7.45 -14.25 11.61
N THR A 54 8.70 -13.85 11.40
CA THR A 54 9.09 -12.64 10.67
C THR A 54 8.44 -12.53 9.29
N GLU A 55 8.28 -13.62 8.57
CA GLU A 55 7.74 -13.67 7.20
C GLU A 55 6.24 -13.38 7.16
N ARG A 56 5.53 -13.63 8.26
CA ARG A 56 4.09 -13.36 8.41
C ARG A 56 3.82 -12.01 9.08
N CYS A 57 4.79 -11.51 9.87
CA CYS A 57 4.63 -10.25 10.58
C CYS A 57 4.82 -9.06 9.63
N TYR A 58 3.71 -8.39 9.32
CA TYR A 58 3.69 -7.20 8.47
C TYR A 58 3.68 -5.87 9.27
N GLY A 59 3.97 -5.92 10.58
CA GLY A 59 4.23 -4.68 11.34
C GLY A 59 3.01 -3.88 11.80
N CYS A 60 1.79 -4.46 11.79
CA CYS A 60 0.57 -3.72 12.16
C CYS A 60 0.54 -3.16 13.60
N GLY A 61 1.34 -3.73 14.49
CA GLY A 61 1.46 -3.28 15.88
C GLY A 61 0.25 -3.53 16.78
N ARG A 62 -0.76 -4.31 16.33
CA ARG A 62 -1.94 -4.67 17.15
C ARG A 62 -1.57 -5.43 18.42
N CYS A 63 -0.44 -6.13 18.41
CA CYS A 63 0.08 -6.91 19.53
C CYS A 63 0.69 -6.04 20.64
N PHE A 64 1.16 -4.82 20.34
CA PHE A 64 1.81 -3.94 21.34
C PHE A 64 0.86 -3.56 22.49
N PRO A 65 -0.31 -2.95 22.24
CA PRO A 65 -1.16 -2.45 23.33
C PRO A 65 -1.88 -3.56 24.11
N VAL A 66 -1.91 -4.80 23.60
CA VAL A 66 -2.60 -5.92 24.27
C VAL A 66 -1.67 -6.75 25.13
N CYS A 67 -0.35 -6.57 25.03
CA CYS A 67 0.60 -7.31 25.86
C CYS A 67 0.51 -6.82 27.31
N PRO A 68 0.06 -7.64 28.28
CA PRO A 68 -0.14 -7.18 29.66
C PRO A 68 1.17 -6.89 30.41
N TYR A 69 2.30 -7.34 29.86
CA TYR A 69 3.64 -7.19 30.46
C TYR A 69 4.56 -6.25 29.67
N ASP A 70 4.03 -5.61 28.61
CA ASP A 70 4.78 -4.65 27.77
C ASP A 70 6.12 -5.21 27.23
N LYS A 71 6.12 -6.48 26.80
CA LYS A 71 7.32 -7.19 26.32
C LYS A 71 7.52 -7.15 24.81
N ILE A 72 6.52 -6.71 24.06
CA ILE A 72 6.55 -6.72 22.60
C ILE A 72 6.95 -5.33 22.11
N ARG A 73 8.09 -5.25 21.44
CA ARG A 73 8.62 -4.02 20.86
C ARG A 73 8.48 -4.00 19.34
N ALA A 74 8.53 -2.80 18.77
CA ALA A 74 8.69 -2.60 17.34
C ALA A 74 10.18 -2.52 17.00
N ILE A 75 10.62 -3.27 16.00
CA ILE A 75 11.96 -3.17 15.41
C ILE A 75 11.80 -2.73 13.96
N THR A 76 12.41 -1.60 13.62
CA THR A 76 12.51 -1.10 12.24
C THR A 76 13.58 -1.86 11.48
N TYR A 77 13.41 -1.96 10.16
CA TYR A 77 14.41 -2.54 9.27
C TYR A 77 14.48 -1.77 7.97
N VAL A 78 15.62 -1.82 7.31
CA VAL A 78 15.81 -1.29 5.96
C VAL A 78 15.88 -2.46 5.00
N ARG A 79 15.14 -2.37 3.88
CA ARG A 79 15.20 -3.40 2.83
C ARG A 79 16.58 -3.41 2.19
N ASP A 80 17.14 -4.60 1.99
CA ASP A 80 18.40 -4.74 1.28
C ASP A 80 18.22 -4.38 -0.21
N ALA A 81 18.98 -3.39 -0.67
CA ALA A 81 18.84 -2.86 -2.03
C ALA A 81 19.27 -3.89 -3.08
N THR A 82 20.30 -4.70 -2.80
CA THR A 82 20.78 -5.74 -3.74
C THR A 82 19.75 -6.83 -3.94
N ALA A 83 19.20 -7.37 -2.84
CA ALA A 83 18.13 -8.35 -2.88
C ALA A 83 16.87 -7.79 -3.56
N THR A 84 16.57 -6.51 -3.34
CA THR A 84 15.47 -5.82 -4.03
C THR A 84 15.72 -5.73 -5.52
N ALA A 85 16.92 -5.32 -5.97
CA ALA A 85 17.26 -5.23 -7.38
C ALA A 85 17.14 -6.57 -8.11
N GLU A 86 17.54 -7.68 -7.46
CA GLU A 86 17.35 -9.02 -8.01
C GLU A 86 15.87 -9.44 -8.09
N LEU A 87 15.04 -8.98 -7.15
CA LEU A 87 13.59 -9.20 -7.21
C LEU A 87 12.93 -8.40 -8.34
N LEU A 88 13.36 -7.16 -8.57
CA LEU A 88 12.80 -6.28 -9.62
C LEU A 88 13.09 -6.79 -11.04
N LYS A 89 14.15 -7.57 -11.23
CA LYS A 89 14.47 -8.20 -12.53
C LYS A 89 13.59 -9.40 -12.87
N ARG A 90 12.72 -9.84 -11.95
CA ARG A 90 11.78 -10.93 -12.21
C ARG A 90 10.52 -10.39 -12.90
N ASP A 91 9.90 -11.23 -13.73
CA ASP A 91 8.70 -10.87 -14.50
C ASP A 91 7.40 -10.80 -13.66
N ASP A 92 7.48 -10.88 -12.32
CA ASP A 92 6.33 -10.81 -11.41
C ASP A 92 6.24 -9.50 -10.61
N VAL A 93 7.12 -8.53 -10.88
CA VAL A 93 7.14 -7.23 -10.20
C VAL A 93 7.17 -6.07 -11.20
N ASP A 94 5.99 -5.49 -11.47
CA ASP A 94 5.87 -4.33 -12.38
C ASP A 94 6.10 -2.96 -11.73
N ALA A 95 6.23 -2.89 -10.41
CA ALA A 95 6.26 -1.60 -9.70
C ALA A 95 7.03 -1.63 -8.38
N VAL A 96 7.66 -0.52 -8.04
CA VAL A 96 8.30 -0.27 -6.74
C VAL A 96 7.70 0.94 -6.06
N GLU A 97 7.52 0.88 -4.75
CA GLU A 97 7.24 2.02 -3.88
C GLU A 97 8.46 2.26 -2.99
N ILE A 98 8.99 3.49 -3.00
CA ILE A 98 10.13 3.91 -2.20
C ILE A 98 9.64 4.90 -1.15
N HIS A 99 9.72 4.52 0.12
CA HIS A 99 9.49 5.42 1.25
C HIS A 99 10.74 6.23 1.54
N THR A 100 10.55 7.53 1.71
CA THR A 100 11.60 8.47 2.08
C THR A 100 11.11 9.48 3.09
N ASN A 101 11.99 9.87 4.02
CA ASN A 101 11.70 10.92 5.00
C ASN A 101 11.67 12.34 4.38
N GLY A 102 12.09 12.49 3.11
CA GLY A 102 12.11 13.76 2.39
C GLY A 102 13.13 14.79 2.89
N ARG A 103 13.96 14.45 3.89
CA ARG A 103 14.98 15.35 4.48
C ARG A 103 16.40 14.94 4.09
N GLN A 104 16.64 13.65 3.87
CA GLN A 104 17.98 13.09 3.60
C GLN A 104 18.07 12.46 2.21
N THR A 105 18.18 13.29 1.18
CA THR A 105 18.18 12.83 -0.22
C THR A 105 19.41 11.98 -0.60
N ALA A 106 20.51 12.05 0.15
CA ALA A 106 21.69 11.22 -0.07
C ALA A 106 21.43 9.72 0.16
N LEU A 107 20.54 9.38 1.11
CA LEU A 107 20.14 7.99 1.35
C LEU A 107 19.25 7.48 0.21
N PHE A 108 18.34 8.33 -0.28
CA PHE A 108 17.57 8.06 -1.47
C PHE A 108 18.47 7.79 -2.68
N GLU A 109 19.47 8.64 -2.93
CA GLU A 109 20.42 8.48 -4.03
C GLU A 109 21.21 7.17 -3.92
N LYS A 110 21.63 6.79 -2.71
CA LYS A 110 22.30 5.51 -2.46
C LYS A 110 21.40 4.32 -2.79
N LEU A 111 20.14 4.36 -2.35
CA LEU A 111 19.16 3.31 -2.66
C LEU A 111 18.92 3.24 -4.17
N TRP A 112 18.61 4.37 -4.80
CA TRP A 112 18.34 4.47 -6.24
C TRP A 112 19.50 3.94 -7.08
N SER A 113 20.73 4.35 -6.74
CA SER A 113 21.94 3.87 -7.40
C SER A 113 22.16 2.36 -7.24
N ALA A 114 21.81 1.80 -6.08
CA ALA A 114 21.92 0.36 -5.82
C ALA A 114 20.83 -0.46 -6.55
N LEU A 115 19.64 0.11 -6.79
CA LEU A 115 18.65 -0.49 -7.67
C LEU A 115 19.14 -0.50 -9.13
N GLY A 116 19.80 0.57 -9.56
CA GLY A 116 20.50 0.65 -10.85
C GLY A 116 19.60 0.25 -12.04
N ASP A 117 20.12 -0.60 -12.92
CA ASP A 117 19.42 -1.01 -14.15
C ASP A 117 18.15 -1.86 -13.89
N SER A 118 17.93 -2.34 -12.66
CA SER A 118 16.70 -3.07 -12.33
C SER A 118 15.44 -2.21 -12.45
N ILE A 119 15.57 -0.89 -12.38
CA ILE A 119 14.47 0.06 -12.61
C ILE A 119 13.89 -0.07 -14.03
N GLY A 120 14.70 -0.49 -15.01
CA GLY A 120 14.26 -0.68 -16.40
C GLY A 120 13.21 -1.79 -16.60
N TYR A 121 13.02 -2.66 -15.61
CA TYR A 121 12.00 -3.72 -15.63
C TYR A 121 10.64 -3.24 -15.10
N LEU A 122 10.59 -2.03 -14.53
CA LEU A 122 9.39 -1.51 -13.90
C LEU A 122 8.54 -0.69 -14.86
N ARG A 123 7.23 -0.77 -14.65
CA ARG A 123 6.21 0.07 -15.30
C ARG A 123 5.88 1.31 -14.47
N LEU A 124 6.17 1.28 -13.17
CA LEU A 124 5.87 2.36 -12.23
C LEU A 124 6.90 2.42 -11.10
N VAL A 125 7.40 3.62 -10.83
CA VAL A 125 8.09 3.97 -9.59
C VAL A 125 7.18 4.91 -8.81
N ALA A 126 6.90 4.55 -7.57
CA ALA A 126 6.20 5.41 -6.64
C ALA A 126 7.16 5.89 -5.54
N VAL A 127 7.13 7.17 -5.21
CA VAL A 127 7.89 7.76 -4.10
C VAL A 127 6.90 8.25 -3.05
N SER A 128 6.93 7.61 -1.89
CA SER A 128 6.13 7.94 -0.71
C SER A 128 6.93 8.88 0.18
N LEU A 129 6.37 10.07 0.45
CA LEU A 129 7.01 11.09 1.27
C LEU A 129 6.03 11.88 2.14
N PRO A 130 6.44 12.32 3.34
CA PRO A 130 5.62 13.18 4.19
C PRO A 130 5.65 14.64 3.75
N ASP A 131 4.69 15.42 4.24
CA ASP A 131 4.78 16.88 4.16
C ASP A 131 5.79 17.39 5.18
N VAL A 132 6.95 17.84 4.70
CA VAL A 132 8.01 18.43 5.50
C VAL A 132 7.94 19.97 5.53
N GLY A 133 6.82 20.55 5.09
CA GLY A 133 6.59 21.99 5.04
C GLY A 133 7.26 22.65 3.83
N ASP A 134 7.83 23.84 4.01
CA ASP A 134 8.37 24.65 2.90
C ASP A 134 9.47 23.93 2.09
N SER A 135 10.14 22.94 2.66
CA SER A 135 11.16 22.16 1.96
C SER A 135 10.61 21.05 1.07
N THR A 136 9.31 20.71 1.16
CA THR A 136 8.74 19.53 0.49
C THR A 136 8.99 19.55 -1.02
N ILE A 137 8.69 20.66 -1.70
CA ILE A 137 8.88 20.79 -3.15
C ILE A 137 10.36 20.72 -3.54
N SER A 138 11.24 21.36 -2.77
CA SER A 138 12.69 21.31 -3.01
C SER A 138 13.25 19.88 -2.87
N SER A 139 12.79 19.15 -1.86
CA SER A 139 13.13 17.74 -1.65
C SER A 139 12.62 16.87 -2.80
N MET A 140 11.36 17.05 -3.21
CA MET A 140 10.78 16.34 -4.36
C MET A 140 11.58 16.60 -5.64
N ASN A 141 11.96 17.85 -5.92
CA ASN A 141 12.78 18.20 -7.08
C ASN A 141 14.16 17.54 -7.03
N THR A 142 14.81 17.55 -5.86
CA THR A 142 16.11 16.89 -5.69
C THR A 142 16.01 15.39 -5.94
N ILE A 143 14.99 14.75 -5.37
CA ILE A 143 14.70 13.32 -5.58
C ILE A 143 14.40 13.04 -7.06
N TYR A 144 13.61 13.89 -7.70
CA TYR A 144 13.31 13.75 -9.13
C TYR A 144 14.58 13.86 -9.99
N SER A 145 15.46 14.82 -9.73
CA SER A 145 16.73 14.95 -10.46
C SER A 145 17.66 13.75 -10.28
N ILE A 146 17.59 13.04 -9.15
CA ILE A 146 18.29 11.77 -8.94
C ILE A 146 17.69 10.66 -9.83
N MET A 147 16.36 10.61 -9.94
CA MET A 147 15.66 9.57 -10.69
C MET A 147 15.70 9.78 -12.21
N GLU A 148 15.49 11.02 -12.65
CA GLU A 148 15.27 11.43 -14.04
C GLU A 148 16.23 10.81 -15.06
N PRO A 149 17.56 10.68 -14.80
CA PRO A 149 18.48 10.11 -15.78
C PRO A 149 18.15 8.66 -16.19
N ASN A 150 17.56 7.87 -15.29
CA ASN A 150 17.31 6.44 -15.48
C ASN A 150 15.82 6.06 -15.33
N LEU A 151 14.92 7.04 -15.18
CA LEU A 151 13.50 6.83 -15.00
C LEU A 151 12.80 6.67 -16.36
N GLN A 152 12.57 5.43 -16.78
CA GLN A 152 11.95 5.11 -18.07
C GLN A 152 10.46 4.77 -17.98
N CYS A 153 9.89 4.84 -16.77
CA CYS A 153 8.55 4.39 -16.45
C CYS A 153 7.74 5.50 -15.74
N PHE A 154 6.49 5.22 -15.40
CA PHE A 154 5.65 6.23 -14.75
C PHE A 154 6.19 6.60 -13.36
N ASN A 155 6.13 7.89 -13.03
CA ASN A 155 6.41 8.39 -11.68
C ASN A 155 5.11 8.70 -10.93
N LEU A 156 4.98 8.18 -9.72
CA LEU A 156 3.88 8.47 -8.80
C LEU A 156 4.42 9.04 -7.49
N TRP A 157 4.02 10.25 -7.15
CA TRP A 157 4.26 10.84 -5.83
C TRP A 157 3.12 10.46 -4.89
N GLN A 158 3.39 9.60 -3.93
CA GLN A 158 2.46 9.25 -2.86
C GLN A 158 2.61 10.24 -1.71
N LEU A 159 1.59 11.07 -1.54
CA LEU A 159 1.49 12.08 -0.49
C LEU A 159 1.14 11.37 0.81
N ASP A 160 2.16 10.92 1.52
CA ASP A 160 2.04 10.19 2.76
C ASP A 160 1.89 11.16 3.93
N GLY A 161 0.69 11.76 4.03
CA GLY A 161 0.38 12.79 5.01
C GLY A 161 0.55 12.33 6.46
N ARG A 162 -0.54 11.93 7.12
CA ARG A 162 -0.48 11.53 8.54
C ARG A 162 -0.03 10.07 8.66
N PRO A 163 1.04 9.77 9.44
CA PRO A 163 1.49 8.40 9.67
C PRO A 163 0.38 7.49 10.21
N MET A 164 0.50 6.18 9.92
CA MET A 164 -0.43 5.13 10.34
C MET A 164 -0.66 5.09 11.86
N SER A 165 -1.61 5.87 12.37
CA SER A 165 -2.00 5.88 13.79
C SER A 165 -3.22 5.00 14.08
N GLY A 166 -3.85 4.44 13.05
CA GLY A 166 -5.14 3.76 13.16
C GLY A 166 -6.32 4.71 13.40
N ASP A 167 -6.06 6.02 13.48
CA ASP A 167 -7.09 7.06 13.57
C ASP A 167 -7.83 7.16 12.22
N ILE A 168 -9.14 6.96 12.29
CA ILE A 168 -10.07 7.01 11.15
C ILE A 168 -10.94 8.27 11.19
N GLY A 169 -10.66 9.18 12.11
CA GLY A 169 -11.41 10.41 12.29
C GLY A 169 -11.14 11.43 11.19
N ARG A 170 -11.96 12.49 11.19
CA ARG A 170 -11.85 13.61 10.25
C ARG A 170 -10.50 14.32 10.28
N GLY A 171 -9.76 14.24 11.40
CA GLY A 171 -8.46 14.89 11.57
C GLY A 171 -7.43 14.42 10.54
N ALA A 172 -7.29 13.11 10.35
CA ALA A 172 -6.32 12.54 9.41
C ALA A 172 -6.56 13.00 7.96
N THR A 173 -7.81 13.08 7.54
CA THR A 173 -8.18 13.53 6.19
C THR A 173 -7.86 15.00 5.94
N ARG A 174 -7.94 15.85 6.96
CA ARG A 174 -7.66 17.28 6.82
C ARG A 174 -6.20 17.51 6.46
N GLU A 175 -5.28 16.78 7.08
CA GLU A 175 -3.84 16.86 6.79
C GLU A 175 -3.53 16.35 5.38
N ALA A 176 -4.14 15.22 4.97
CA ALA A 176 -3.99 14.69 3.62
C ALA A 176 -4.45 15.69 2.54
N ILE A 177 -5.58 16.36 2.75
CA ILE A 177 -6.09 17.39 1.83
C ILE A 177 -5.21 18.64 1.87
N ALA A 178 -4.76 19.08 3.04
CA ALA A 178 -3.88 20.23 3.16
C ALA A 178 -2.58 20.03 2.38
N PHE A 179 -1.99 18.83 2.46
CA PHE A 179 -0.81 18.48 1.68
C PHE A 179 -1.10 18.51 0.17
N ALA A 180 -2.24 17.96 -0.27
CA ALA A 180 -2.66 18.03 -1.66
C ALA A 180 -2.84 19.48 -2.15
N VAL A 181 -3.45 20.36 -1.34
CA VAL A 181 -3.61 21.79 -1.65
C VAL A 181 -2.26 22.50 -1.76
N HIS A 182 -1.33 22.21 -0.84
CA HIS A 182 0.02 22.77 -0.86
C HIS A 182 0.73 22.44 -2.18
N LEU A 183 0.75 21.18 -2.60
CA LEU A 183 1.38 20.80 -3.87
C LEU A 183 0.61 21.25 -5.11
N ALA A 184 -0.73 21.28 -5.07
CA ALA A 184 -1.52 21.77 -6.19
C ALA A 184 -1.22 23.24 -6.50
N ALA A 185 -0.97 24.06 -5.48
CA ALA A 185 -0.61 25.48 -5.62
C ALA A 185 0.83 25.72 -6.13
N ALA A 186 1.72 24.72 -6.02
CA ALA A 186 3.12 24.83 -6.39
C ALA A 186 3.32 24.80 -7.91
N LYS A 187 4.11 25.74 -8.44
CA LYS A 187 4.41 25.82 -9.89
C LYS A 187 5.67 25.05 -10.29
N ASP A 188 6.56 24.84 -9.34
CA ASP A 188 7.90 24.26 -9.49
C ASP A 188 7.98 22.82 -8.98
N LYS A 189 6.85 22.14 -8.79
CA LYS A 189 6.82 20.72 -8.43
C LYS A 189 7.37 19.84 -9.57
N PRO A 190 8.05 18.72 -9.27
CA PRO A 190 8.57 17.84 -10.31
C PRO A 190 7.46 17.10 -11.05
N GLN A 191 7.84 16.49 -12.17
CA GLN A 191 6.92 15.69 -12.97
C GLN A 191 6.50 14.40 -12.25
N GLY A 192 5.27 13.95 -12.53
CA GLY A 192 4.70 12.74 -11.98
C GLY A 192 3.23 12.93 -11.58
N PHE A 193 2.53 11.82 -11.36
CA PHE A 193 1.17 11.84 -10.83
C PHE A 193 1.20 12.05 -9.31
N LEU A 194 0.22 12.75 -8.73
CA LEU A 194 0.07 12.87 -7.28
C LEU A 194 -1.01 11.91 -6.78
N GLN A 195 -0.75 11.14 -5.72
CA GLN A 195 -1.76 10.30 -5.07
C GLN A 195 -1.77 10.58 -3.58
N LEU A 196 -2.95 10.86 -3.00
CA LEU A 196 -3.07 10.91 -1.54
C LEU A 196 -2.96 9.48 -1.02
N ALA A 197 -1.99 9.22 -0.14
CA ALA A 197 -1.77 7.88 0.42
C ALA A 197 -1.88 7.85 1.95
N GLY A 198 -1.36 8.87 2.63
CA GLY A 198 -1.42 8.96 4.10
C GLY A 198 -2.68 9.69 4.59
N GLY A 199 -3.37 9.14 5.59
CA GLY A 199 -4.50 9.79 6.26
C GLY A 199 -5.84 9.80 5.49
N THR A 200 -5.99 8.98 4.46
CA THR A 200 -7.20 8.92 3.62
C THR A 200 -8.33 8.08 4.25
N ASN A 201 -9.58 8.49 4.02
CA ASN A 201 -10.77 7.74 4.43
C ASN A 201 -12.02 8.18 3.63
N ALA A 202 -13.23 7.73 4.00
CA ALA A 202 -14.47 8.07 3.31
C ALA A 202 -14.77 9.58 3.17
N HIS A 203 -14.12 10.45 3.92
CA HIS A 203 -14.26 11.90 3.79
C HIS A 203 -13.33 12.53 2.76
N THR A 204 -12.29 11.82 2.30
CA THR A 204 -11.23 12.36 1.44
C THR A 204 -11.78 12.90 0.12
N ILE A 205 -12.65 12.16 -0.57
CA ILE A 205 -13.22 12.60 -1.85
C ILE A 205 -14.08 13.85 -1.69
N ASN A 206 -14.92 13.91 -0.67
CA ASN A 206 -15.73 15.10 -0.40
C ASN A 206 -14.85 16.30 -0.06
N GLY A 207 -13.71 16.08 0.59
CA GLY A 207 -12.74 17.12 0.86
C GLY A 207 -12.04 17.62 -0.41
N LEU A 208 -11.53 16.72 -1.26
CA LEU A 208 -10.92 17.10 -2.54
C LEU A 208 -11.91 17.85 -3.44
N LYS A 209 -13.19 17.46 -3.45
CA LYS A 209 -14.25 18.19 -4.18
C LYS A 209 -14.44 19.62 -3.68
N LYS A 210 -14.36 19.86 -2.37
CA LYS A 210 -14.49 21.20 -1.79
C LYS A 210 -13.33 22.12 -2.16
N GLU A 211 -12.13 21.57 -2.25
CA GLU A 211 -10.92 22.29 -2.67
C GLU A 211 -10.78 22.39 -4.20
N GLY A 212 -11.72 21.83 -4.97
CA GLY A 212 -11.64 21.81 -6.44
C GLY A 212 -10.54 20.91 -7.01
N LEU A 213 -9.98 20.01 -6.19
CA LEU A 213 -8.88 19.11 -6.55
C LEU A 213 -9.34 17.71 -7.00
N PHE A 214 -10.65 17.47 -7.08
CA PHE A 214 -11.20 16.19 -7.52
C PHE A 214 -11.68 16.26 -8.96
N GLN A 215 -11.15 15.39 -9.82
CA GLN A 215 -11.63 15.16 -11.17
C GLN A 215 -12.09 13.70 -11.32
N THR A 216 -13.23 13.48 -11.98
CA THR A 216 -13.75 12.12 -12.22
C THR A 216 -13.27 11.66 -13.59
N ALA A 217 -12.59 10.51 -13.65
CA ALA A 217 -12.32 9.83 -14.92
C ALA A 217 -13.55 8.99 -15.32
N SER A 218 -14.07 9.21 -16.52
CA SER A 218 -15.13 8.37 -17.10
C SER A 218 -14.47 7.12 -17.70
N MET A 219 -14.67 5.95 -17.09
CA MET A 219 -14.31 4.68 -17.73
C MET A 219 -15.47 4.18 -18.60
N THR A 220 -15.25 4.07 -19.91
CA THR A 220 -16.15 3.31 -20.80
C THR A 220 -16.03 1.82 -20.48
N SER A 221 -17.11 1.26 -19.90
CA SER A 221 -17.44 -0.16 -19.69
C SER A 221 -16.31 -1.16 -19.45
N ILE A 222 -16.28 -1.75 -18.25
CA ILE A 222 -15.67 -3.07 -18.05
C ILE A 222 -16.65 -4.11 -18.61
N TYR A 223 -16.34 -4.72 -19.75
CA TYR A 223 -17.06 -5.90 -20.22
C TYR A 223 -16.62 -7.11 -19.40
N ILE A 224 -17.46 -7.55 -18.45
CA ILE A 224 -17.33 -8.87 -17.84
C ILE A 224 -18.00 -9.86 -18.79
N THR A 225 -17.22 -10.56 -19.60
CA THR A 225 -17.74 -11.61 -20.48
C THR A 225 -18.10 -12.86 -19.66
N TYR A 226 -19.40 -13.07 -19.42
CA TYR A 226 -19.91 -14.33 -18.93
C TYR A 226 -20.06 -15.31 -20.09
N SER A 227 -19.12 -16.25 -20.20
CA SER A 227 -19.23 -17.40 -21.08
C SER A 227 -19.26 -18.68 -20.23
N LEU A 228 -20.45 -19.21 -19.97
CA LEU A 228 -20.63 -20.62 -19.61
C LEU A 228 -20.66 -21.44 -20.92
N PRO A 229 -19.88 -22.53 -21.01
CA PRO A 229 -20.45 -23.80 -20.58
C PRO A 229 -19.48 -24.72 -19.81
N CYS A 230 -20.03 -25.31 -18.74
CA CYS A 230 -19.88 -26.71 -18.33
C CYS A 230 -18.46 -27.32 -18.31
N PHE A 231 -17.73 -27.15 -17.20
CA PHE A 231 -17.01 -28.18 -16.43
C PHE A 231 -16.37 -27.43 -15.25
N LEU A 232 -16.91 -27.63 -14.04
CA LEU A 232 -16.43 -26.98 -12.81
C LEU A 232 -15.09 -27.59 -12.38
N SER A 233 -14.03 -27.13 -13.02
CA SER A 233 -12.68 -27.10 -12.46
C SER A 233 -12.34 -25.63 -12.27
N PHE A 234 -12.49 -25.13 -11.04
CA PHE A 234 -11.94 -23.82 -10.65
C PHE A 234 -10.42 -23.94 -10.63
N GLN A 235 -9.80 -23.76 -11.80
CA GLN A 235 -8.38 -23.47 -11.88
C GLN A 235 -8.25 -21.95 -11.82
N ILE A 236 -8.08 -21.44 -10.60
CA ILE A 236 -7.79 -20.03 -10.32
C ILE A 236 -6.36 -19.77 -10.78
N GLU A 237 -6.16 -19.60 -12.08
CA GLU A 237 -4.96 -18.97 -12.62
C GLU A 237 -5.16 -17.46 -12.55
N HIS A 238 -4.95 -16.85 -11.38
CA HIS A 238 -4.40 -15.50 -11.19
C HIS A 238 -4.49 -15.09 -9.70
N PRO A 239 -3.36 -14.73 -9.05
CA PRO A 239 -3.25 -14.54 -7.59
C PRO A 239 -3.72 -13.15 -7.12
N LEU A 240 -4.87 -12.66 -7.61
CA LEU A 240 -5.37 -11.32 -7.28
C LEU A 240 -5.84 -11.20 -5.83
N LEU A 241 -6.33 -12.28 -5.21
CA LEU A 241 -6.89 -12.24 -3.85
C LEU A 241 -5.83 -12.03 -2.74
N CYS A 242 -4.60 -12.52 -2.94
CA CYS A 242 -3.51 -12.38 -1.98
C CYS A 242 -2.94 -10.94 -1.97
N VAL A 243 -3.09 -10.21 -3.08
CA VAL A 243 -2.63 -8.82 -3.23
C VAL A 243 -3.59 -7.83 -2.55
N PHE A 244 -4.90 -8.12 -2.50
CA PHE A 244 -5.92 -7.24 -1.90
C PHE A 244 -5.81 -7.07 -0.37
N LEU A 245 -5.19 -8.02 0.34
CA LEU A 245 -5.04 -7.98 1.80
C LEU A 245 -3.63 -7.59 2.26
N SER A 246 -2.64 -7.67 1.37
CA SER A 246 -1.22 -7.54 1.71
C SER A 246 -0.62 -6.18 1.34
N PHE A 247 -1.21 -5.47 0.38
CA PHE A 247 -0.72 -4.19 -0.11
C PHE A 247 -1.84 -3.15 -0.13
N GLU A 248 -1.46 -1.87 -0.01
CA GLU A 248 -2.39 -0.76 -0.09
C GLU A 248 -3.30 -0.88 -1.32
N LEU A 249 -4.60 -0.61 -1.16
CA LEU A 249 -5.46 -0.34 -2.32
C LEU A 249 -5.01 1.00 -2.93
N SER A 250 -3.92 0.96 -3.69
CA SER A 250 -3.40 2.08 -4.46
C SER A 250 -3.96 1.95 -5.87
N PHE A 251 -5.04 2.68 -6.15
CA PHE A 251 -5.56 2.77 -7.51
C PHE A 251 -5.08 4.09 -8.12
N LEU A 252 -4.10 4.00 -9.00
CA LEU A 252 -3.88 5.01 -10.04
C LEU A 252 -5.13 5.07 -10.92
N PHE A 253 -5.51 6.29 -11.35
CA PHE A 253 -6.52 6.44 -12.40
C PHE A 253 -6.12 5.58 -13.60
N PRO A 254 -7.06 4.81 -14.17
CA PRO A 254 -6.79 4.07 -15.38
C PRO A 254 -6.92 5.05 -16.54
N PHE A 255 -5.80 5.53 -17.07
CA PHE A 255 -5.68 5.39 -18.51
C PHE A 255 -5.46 3.90 -18.72
N SER A 256 -6.44 3.27 -19.36
CA SER A 256 -6.34 1.94 -19.93
C SER A 256 -4.91 1.70 -20.41
N PHE A 257 -4.26 0.64 -19.90
CA PHE A 257 -3.16 0.03 -20.61
C PHE A 257 -3.67 -0.25 -22.02
N LEU A 258 -3.27 0.59 -22.98
CA LEU A 258 -3.48 0.33 -24.39
C LEU A 258 -2.55 -0.83 -24.72
N GLU A 259 -3.01 -2.06 -24.44
CA GLU A 259 -2.53 -3.23 -25.16
C GLU A 259 -3.03 -3.07 -26.59
N ASN A 260 -2.20 -2.48 -27.44
CA ASN A 260 -2.26 -2.82 -28.85
C ASN A 260 -1.69 -4.23 -29.00
N SER A 261 -2.21 -4.97 -29.98
CA SER A 261 -1.92 -6.38 -30.26
C SER A 261 -0.49 -6.69 -30.72
N GLU A 262 0.47 -5.84 -30.40
CA GLU A 262 1.87 -5.99 -30.76
C GLU A 262 2.68 -5.61 -29.50
N ASN A 263 3.49 -6.55 -29.01
CA ASN A 263 4.35 -6.48 -27.81
C ASN A 263 5.45 -5.40 -27.92
N GLU A 264 5.11 -4.16 -28.25
CA GLU A 264 6.04 -3.03 -28.28
C GLU A 264 5.77 -2.11 -27.08
N ILE A 265 6.78 -1.99 -26.22
CA ILE A 265 6.85 -0.98 -25.16
C ILE A 265 6.92 0.38 -25.87
N LEU A 266 5.80 1.09 -25.95
CA LEU A 266 5.78 2.47 -26.43
C LEU A 266 6.68 3.32 -25.50
N PRO A 267 7.68 4.04 -26.03
CA PRO A 267 8.45 4.96 -25.22
C PRO A 267 7.51 6.01 -24.62
N CYS A 268 7.72 6.34 -23.35
CA CYS A 268 7.00 7.38 -22.60
C CYS A 268 7.28 8.77 -23.23
N ASN A 269 6.68 9.05 -24.38
CA ASN A 269 6.78 10.30 -25.12
C ASN A 269 5.47 10.43 -25.93
N SER A 270 4.42 11.10 -25.45
CA SER A 270 4.27 12.57 -25.45
C SER A 270 2.76 12.92 -25.28
N PRO A 271 2.31 14.19 -25.28
CA PRO A 271 2.50 15.27 -24.30
C PRO A 271 1.15 15.97 -23.92
N ASN A 272 1.19 16.97 -23.02
CA ASN A 272 0.10 17.96 -22.72
C ASN A 272 -0.86 17.72 -21.54
N SER A 273 -0.35 17.30 -20.40
CA SER A 273 -0.87 17.78 -19.11
C SER A 273 0.26 17.84 -18.10
N GLN A 274 1.14 18.84 -18.24
CA GLN A 274 2.33 19.08 -17.42
C GLN A 274 2.04 19.60 -16.00
N GLU A 275 0.78 19.61 -15.58
CA GLU A 275 0.43 19.96 -14.21
C GLU A 275 0.12 18.66 -13.45
N ALA A 276 0.90 18.37 -12.40
CA ALA A 276 0.62 17.24 -11.52
C ALA A 276 -0.74 17.47 -10.85
N LEU A 277 -1.78 16.85 -11.41
CA LEU A 277 -3.12 16.78 -10.84
C LEU A 277 -3.16 15.64 -9.82
N ILE A 278 -4.07 15.74 -8.85
CA ILE A 278 -4.36 14.60 -7.97
C ILE A 278 -4.88 13.46 -8.84
N GLY A 279 -3.99 12.50 -9.09
CA GLY A 279 -4.10 11.33 -9.95
C GLY A 279 -4.59 10.07 -9.22
N GLY A 280 -5.00 10.18 -7.95
CA GLY A 280 -5.66 9.10 -7.24
C GLY A 280 -5.71 9.30 -5.73
N VAL A 281 -6.39 8.35 -5.07
CA VAL A 281 -6.42 8.22 -3.61
C VAL A 281 -6.17 6.75 -3.28
N ALA A 282 -5.15 6.46 -2.48
CA ALA A 282 -4.92 5.15 -1.91
C ALA A 282 -5.61 5.06 -0.54
N TYR A 283 -6.25 3.93 -0.23
CA TYR A 283 -7.03 3.76 1.00
C TYR A 283 -6.41 2.80 2.02
N GLY A 284 -5.11 2.48 1.91
CA GLY A 284 -4.34 1.53 2.72
C GLY A 284 -5.02 1.00 4.00
N GLY A 285 -4.73 1.63 5.15
CA GLY A 285 -5.24 1.19 6.45
C GLY A 285 -6.76 1.25 6.60
N TYR A 286 -7.42 2.21 5.95
CA TYR A 286 -8.87 2.38 6.01
C TYR A 286 -9.61 1.25 5.29
N ALA A 287 -9.17 0.88 4.08
CA ALA A 287 -9.70 -0.23 3.30
C ALA A 287 -9.57 -1.55 4.07
N ARG A 288 -8.40 -1.81 4.67
CA ARG A 288 -8.19 -2.97 5.55
C ARG A 288 -9.18 -3.01 6.71
N LYS A 289 -9.52 -1.87 7.30
CA LYS A 289 -10.50 -1.81 8.40
C LYS A 289 -11.92 -2.10 7.94
N ILE A 290 -12.32 -1.63 6.75
CA ILE A 290 -13.65 -1.90 6.20
C ILE A 290 -13.77 -3.38 5.86
N VAL A 291 -12.88 -3.90 5.00
CA VAL A 291 -12.89 -5.31 4.57
C VAL A 291 -12.67 -6.26 5.76
N GLY A 292 -11.81 -5.87 6.70
CA GLY A 292 -11.52 -6.63 7.90
C GLY A 292 -12.76 -6.91 8.78
N ARG A 293 -13.81 -6.08 8.73
CA ARG A 293 -15.05 -6.36 9.47
C ARG A 293 -15.76 -7.60 8.93
N VAL A 294 -15.75 -7.78 7.61
CA VAL A 294 -16.35 -8.94 6.94
C VAL A 294 -15.57 -10.20 7.33
N LEU A 295 -14.23 -10.13 7.31
CA LEU A 295 -13.36 -11.22 7.73
C LEU A 295 -13.55 -11.58 9.20
N SER A 296 -13.59 -10.60 10.11
CA SER A 296 -13.83 -10.85 11.53
C SER A 296 -15.22 -11.44 11.80
N GLY A 297 -16.24 -11.00 11.06
CA GLY A 297 -17.59 -11.56 11.15
C GLY A 297 -17.61 -13.02 10.73
N MET A 298 -17.00 -13.35 9.57
CA MET A 298 -16.84 -14.70 9.08
C MET A 298 -16.13 -15.60 10.10
N GLN A 299 -15.00 -15.12 10.63
CA GLN A 299 -14.20 -15.87 11.60
C GLN A 299 -14.94 -16.12 12.92
N SER A 300 -15.79 -15.18 13.34
CA SER A 300 -16.64 -15.34 14.53
C SER A 300 -17.70 -16.43 14.34
N GLN A 301 -18.14 -16.66 13.10
CA GLN A 301 -19.17 -17.64 12.78
C GLN A 301 -18.60 -19.03 12.47
N TYR A 302 -17.45 -19.10 11.80
CA TYR A 302 -16.90 -20.35 11.25
C TYR A 302 -15.50 -20.72 11.80
N GLY A 303 -14.93 -19.89 12.67
CA GLY A 303 -13.55 -20.08 13.16
C GLY A 303 -12.50 -19.68 12.12
N VAL A 304 -11.36 -20.37 12.14
CA VAL A 304 -10.27 -20.12 11.17
C VAL A 304 -10.67 -20.72 9.82
N ALA A 305 -10.96 -19.85 8.86
CA ALA A 305 -11.54 -20.21 7.57
C ALA A 305 -10.95 -19.35 6.44
N CYS A 306 -10.78 -19.94 5.25
CA CYS A 306 -10.42 -19.23 4.03
C CYS A 306 -11.66 -18.55 3.45
N ILE A 307 -11.58 -17.27 3.07
CA ILE A 307 -12.76 -16.51 2.59
C ILE A 307 -13.29 -17.06 1.27
N GLU A 308 -12.44 -17.71 0.50
CA GLU A 308 -12.73 -18.38 -0.77
C GLU A 308 -13.77 -19.50 -0.62
N ASP A 309 -13.85 -20.12 0.56
CA ASP A 309 -14.84 -21.17 0.86
C ASP A 309 -16.22 -20.61 1.21
N TYR A 310 -16.35 -19.29 1.39
CA TYR A 310 -17.57 -18.61 1.84
C TYR A 310 -17.98 -17.52 0.83
N PRO A 311 -18.62 -17.89 -0.29
CA PRO A 311 -18.91 -16.97 -1.41
C PRO A 311 -19.74 -15.75 -0.99
N GLU A 312 -20.63 -15.89 0.00
CA GLU A 312 -21.42 -14.77 0.53
C GLU A 312 -20.55 -13.73 1.26
N HIS A 313 -19.56 -14.18 2.04
CA HIS A 313 -18.62 -13.30 2.73
C HIS A 313 -17.64 -12.67 1.74
N LEU A 314 -17.18 -13.45 0.75
CA LEU A 314 -16.38 -12.92 -0.34
C LEU A 314 -17.11 -11.82 -1.11
N LEU A 315 -18.38 -12.04 -1.48
CA LEU A 315 -19.21 -11.03 -2.16
C LEU A 315 -19.41 -9.79 -1.30
N MET A 316 -19.60 -9.94 0.01
CA MET A 316 -19.72 -8.81 0.94
C MET A 316 -18.42 -8.00 1.00
N ALA A 317 -17.26 -8.66 1.12
CA ALA A 317 -15.96 -8.00 1.10
C ALA A 317 -15.71 -7.25 -0.22
N LEU A 318 -16.09 -7.85 -1.35
CA LEU A 318 -16.01 -7.21 -2.67
C LEU A 318 -16.91 -5.98 -2.78
N LYS A 319 -18.16 -6.04 -2.30
CA LYS A 319 -19.09 -4.90 -2.30
C LYS A 319 -18.54 -3.73 -1.48
N GLU A 320 -17.98 -4.00 -0.31
CA GLU A 320 -17.36 -2.98 0.55
C GLU A 320 -16.13 -2.35 -0.12
N ALA A 321 -15.25 -3.17 -0.72
CA ALA A 321 -14.10 -2.68 -1.46
C ALA A 321 -14.51 -1.84 -2.68
N LEU A 322 -15.51 -2.30 -3.44
CA LEU A 322 -16.06 -1.59 -4.61
C LEU A 322 -16.73 -0.27 -4.22
N ALA A 323 -17.48 -0.24 -3.12
CA ALA A 323 -18.11 0.99 -2.62
C ALA A 323 -17.05 2.05 -2.26
N LEU A 324 -15.91 1.62 -1.71
CA LEU A 324 -14.80 2.51 -1.40
C LEU A 324 -14.16 3.10 -2.66
N VAL A 325 -13.79 2.26 -3.63
CA VAL A 325 -13.12 2.70 -4.86
C VAL A 325 -14.07 3.39 -5.84
N GLY A 326 -15.36 3.08 -5.78
CA GLY A 326 -16.43 3.68 -6.59
C GLY A 326 -16.62 5.17 -6.32
N THR A 327 -16.11 5.67 -5.19
CA THR A 327 -16.05 7.12 -4.94
C THR A 327 -15.02 7.85 -5.80
N VAL A 328 -14.04 7.11 -6.34
CA VAL A 328 -12.95 7.61 -7.20
C VAL A 328 -13.19 7.25 -8.66
N LYS A 329 -13.64 6.02 -8.91
CA LYS A 329 -13.89 5.47 -10.24
C LYS A 329 -15.40 5.40 -10.48
N TYR A 330 -15.87 6.05 -11.55
CA TYR A 330 -17.26 5.91 -11.95
C TYR A 330 -17.45 4.57 -12.65
N TYR A 331 -18.25 3.69 -12.05
CA TYR A 331 -18.72 2.47 -12.69
C TYR A 331 -20.15 2.72 -13.15
N ASN A 332 -20.44 2.56 -14.45
CA ASN A 332 -21.83 2.53 -14.90
C ASN A 332 -22.53 1.39 -14.15
N ASN A 333 -23.64 1.70 -13.47
CA ASN A 333 -24.50 0.67 -12.89
C ASN A 333 -24.92 -0.27 -14.03
N MET A 334 -24.54 -1.55 -13.91
CA MET A 334 -25.09 -2.63 -14.74
C MET A 334 -26.58 -2.78 -14.47
#